data_AF-A0A3C1TH60-F1
#
_entry.id   AF-A0A3C1TH60-F1
#
_cell.length_a   1.000
_cell.length_b   1.000
_cell.length_c   1.000
_cell.angle_alpha   90.00
_cell.angle_beta   90.00
_cell.angle_gamma   90.00
#
_symmetry.space_group_name_H-M   'P 1'
#
loop_
_entity.id
_entity.type
_entity.pdbx_description
1 polymer ?
#
loop_
_entity_poly.entity_id
_entity_poly.type
_entity_poly.pdbx_seq_one_letter_code
_entity_poly.pdbx_strand_id
1 'polypeptide(L)'
;MINRHLATRILEDSTFFPAVAIIGPRQVGKTTLARSLQSQLSKPSLLLDLESDSDRQKLEDAETYLKFNAEKCVIIDEIQLKPELFSLLRH
;
A
#
# COMPACT_ATOMS: atom_id res chain seq x y z
N MET A 1 17.64 9.54 -13.08
CA MET A 1 16.57 9.19 -12.12
C MET A 1 15.35 10.02 -12.48
N ILE A 2 14.17 9.42 -12.68
CA ILE A 2 12.96 10.17 -13.09
C ILE A 2 12.38 10.88 -11.87
N ASN A 3 12.14 12.20 -11.97
CA ASN A 3 11.49 12.95 -10.90
C ASN A 3 10.00 12.55 -10.82
N ARG A 4 9.57 12.05 -9.67
CA ARG A 4 8.20 11.61 -9.43
C ARG A 4 7.43 12.72 -8.71
N HIS A 5 6.80 13.62 -9.47
CA HIS A 5 6.09 14.78 -8.89
C HIS A 5 5.00 14.42 -7.86
N LEU A 6 4.40 13.23 -7.96
CA LEU A 6 3.40 12.76 -7.00
C LEU A 6 4.01 12.27 -5.67
N ALA A 7 5.32 12.07 -5.59
CA ALA A 7 6.00 11.55 -4.39
C ALA A 7 5.70 12.41 -3.15
N THR A 8 5.96 13.71 -3.25
CA THR A 8 5.72 14.67 -2.16
C THR A 8 4.26 14.64 -1.73
N ARG A 9 3.34 14.66 -2.70
CA ARG A 9 1.90 14.64 -2.41
C ARG A 9 1.46 13.36 -1.71
N ILE A 10 1.94 12.19 -2.16
CA ILE A 10 1.61 10.90 -1.53
C ILE A 10 2.14 10.86 -0.09
N LEU A 11 3.36 11.35 0.15
CA LEU A 11 3.93 11.40 1.50
C LEU A 11 3.12 12.31 2.42
N GLU A 12 2.75 13.50 1.96
CA GLU A 12 1.89 14.44 2.70
C GLU A 12 0.52 13.82 2.99
N ASP A 13 -0.16 13.30 1.98
CA ASP A 13 -1.48 12.66 2.14
C ASP A 13 -1.39 11.45 3.09
N SER A 14 -0.26 10.71 3.10
CA SER A 14 -0.04 9.58 4.03
C SER A 14 0.13 10.00 5.49
N THR A 15 0.41 11.28 5.77
CA THR A 15 0.43 11.80 7.15
C THR A 15 -0.95 12.22 7.65
N PHE A 16 -1.88 12.50 6.73
CA PHE A 16 -3.19 13.05 7.07
C PHE A 16 -4.31 12.02 6.94
N PHE A 17 -4.26 11.18 5.92
CA PHE A 17 -5.27 10.17 5.63
C PHE A 17 -4.85 8.80 6.14
N PRO A 18 -5.79 7.98 6.65
CA PRO A 18 -5.50 6.61 7.08
C PRO A 18 -5.13 5.69 5.90
N ALA A 19 -5.55 6.03 4.68
CA ALA A 19 -5.23 5.28 3.47
C ALA A 19 -5.10 6.23 2.27
N VAL A 20 -4.16 5.92 1.36
CA VAL A 20 -3.92 6.64 0.11
C VAL A 20 -3.92 5.65 -1.04
N ALA A 21 -4.67 5.93 -2.11
CA ALA A 21 -4.72 5.09 -3.30
C ALA A 21 -3.87 5.68 -4.44
N ILE A 22 -2.95 4.89 -4.99
CA ILE A 22 -2.17 5.26 -6.18
C ILE A 22 -2.83 4.63 -7.40
N ILE A 23 -3.57 5.43 -8.16
CA ILE A 23 -4.29 4.99 -9.36
C ILE A 23 -3.59 5.45 -10.63
N GLY A 24 -3.81 4.71 -11.72
CA GLY A 24 -3.30 5.06 -13.05
C GLY A 24 -3.23 3.85 -13.98
N PRO A 25 -2.91 4.07 -15.28
CA PRO A 25 -2.85 3.01 -16.27
C PRO A 25 -1.88 1.87 -15.91
N ARG A 26 -1.97 0.74 -16.61
CA ARG A 26 -0.98 -0.35 -16.47
C ARG A 26 0.40 0.14 -16.94
N GLN A 27 1.45 -0.39 -16.32
CA GLN A 27 2.87 -0.15 -16.69
C GLN A 27 3.39 1.29 -16.59
N VAL A 28 2.72 2.18 -15.82
CA VAL A 28 3.22 3.55 -15.55
C VAL A 28 4.17 3.65 -14.34
N GLY A 29 4.55 2.50 -13.77
CA GLY A 29 5.48 2.43 -12.63
C GLY A 29 4.89 2.83 -11.28
N LYS A 30 3.63 2.48 -11.01
CA LYS A 30 2.93 2.70 -9.71
C LYS A 30 3.63 1.96 -8.57
N THR A 31 3.85 0.66 -8.74
CA THR A 31 4.62 -0.19 -7.83
C THR A 31 6.01 0.39 -7.54
N THR A 32 6.70 0.84 -8.59
CA THR A 32 8.04 1.45 -8.44
C THR A 32 7.98 2.72 -7.60
N LEU A 33 6.95 3.55 -7.77
CA LEU A 33 6.74 4.74 -6.95
C LEU A 33 6.52 4.35 -5.48
N ALA A 34 5.55 3.48 -5.22
CA ALA A 34 5.24 3.03 -3.86
C ALA A 34 6.47 2.44 -3.14
N ARG A 35 7.22 1.56 -3.82
CA ARG A 35 8.45 0.97 -3.29
C ARG A 35 9.53 2.01 -3.01
N SER A 36 9.68 3.02 -3.86
CA SER A 36 10.67 4.11 -3.68
C SER A 36 10.34 5.06 -2.53
N LEU A 37 9.07 5.13 -2.14
CA LEU A 37 8.60 5.96 -1.04
C LEU A 37 8.77 5.30 0.33
N GLN A 38 8.99 3.97 0.39
CA GLN A 38 9.10 3.22 1.65
C GLN A 38 10.10 3.82 2.65
N SER A 39 11.27 4.24 2.17
CA SER A 39 12.33 4.84 3.01
C SER A 39 12.03 6.27 3.46
N GLN A 40 11.00 6.89 2.89
CA GLN A 40 10.59 8.28 3.15
C GLN A 40 9.31 8.34 3.99
N LEU A 41 8.66 7.20 4.25
CA LEU A 41 7.51 7.13 5.14
C LEU A 41 7.93 7.38 6.59
N SER A 42 7.05 8.02 7.35
CA SER A 42 7.27 8.33 8.77
C SER A 42 7.25 7.08 9.67
N LYS A 43 6.75 5.95 9.16
CA LYS A 43 6.64 4.68 9.87
C LYS A 43 7.38 3.58 9.08
N PRO A 44 7.82 2.50 9.74
CA PRO A 44 8.24 1.30 9.03
C PRO A 44 7.16 0.85 8.05
N SER A 45 7.55 0.33 6.90
CA SER A 45 6.61 -0.12 5.88
C SER A 45 6.70 -1.62 5.64
N LEU A 46 5.60 -2.17 5.14
CA LEU A 46 5.47 -3.55 4.69
C LEU A 46 4.85 -3.53 3.29
N LEU A 47 5.41 -4.31 2.37
CA LEU A 47 4.83 -4.52 1.05
C LEU A 47 4.11 -5.86 1.01
N LEU A 48 2.90 -5.87 0.48
CA LEU A 48 2.14 -7.06 0.11
C LEU A 48 1.80 -6.96 -1.38
N ASP A 49 2.23 -7.94 -2.16
CA ASP A 49 1.93 -8.02 -3.59
C ASP A 49 0.84 -9.07 -3.82
N LEU A 50 -0.37 -8.65 -4.16
CA LEU A 50 -1.48 -9.58 -4.31
C LEU A 50 -1.39 -10.47 -5.56
N GLU A 51 -0.37 -10.33 -6.42
CA GLU A 51 -0.06 -11.34 -7.42
C GLU A 51 0.62 -12.58 -6.81
N SER A 52 1.28 -12.44 -5.65
CA SER A 52 1.95 -13.53 -4.91
C SER A 52 0.97 -14.33 -4.06
N ASP A 53 0.96 -15.66 -4.23
CA ASP A 53 0.17 -16.57 -3.37
C ASP A 53 0.50 -16.41 -1.89
N SER A 54 1.78 -16.25 -1.57
CA SER A 54 2.23 -16.16 -0.17
C SER A 54 1.76 -14.87 0.51
N ASP A 55 1.64 -13.77 -0.24
CA ASP A 55 1.11 -12.51 0.30
C ASP A 55 -0.41 -12.54 0.37
N ARG A 56 -1.08 -13.19 -0.58
CA ARG A 56 -2.53 -13.45 -0.48
C ARG A 56 -2.87 -14.28 0.74
N GLN A 57 -2.11 -15.33 1.03
CA GLN A 57 -2.31 -16.20 2.20
C GLN A 57 -2.19 -15.44 3.52
N LYS A 58 -1.26 -14.48 3.63
CA LYS A 58 -1.15 -13.60 4.82
C LYS A 58 -2.43 -12.81 5.09
N LEU A 59 -3.25 -12.57 4.06
CA LEU A 59 -4.50 -11.82 4.14
C LEU A 59 -5.75 -12.72 4.12
N GLU A 60 -5.62 -14.03 4.36
CA GLU A 60 -6.79 -14.89 4.63
C GLU A 60 -7.54 -14.42 5.88
N ASP A 61 -6.81 -14.12 6.96
CA ASP A 61 -7.29 -13.35 8.11
C ASP A 61 -6.70 -11.94 8.09
N ALA A 62 -7.19 -11.13 7.14
CA ALA A 62 -6.71 -9.77 6.91
C ALA A 62 -6.89 -8.86 8.14
N GLU A 63 -7.96 -9.02 8.92
CA GLU A 63 -8.21 -8.19 10.09
C GLU A 63 -7.13 -8.38 11.15
N THR A 64 -6.85 -9.63 11.53
CA THR A 64 -5.79 -9.95 12.49
C THR A 64 -4.43 -9.55 11.95
N TYR A 65 -4.15 -9.84 10.68
CA TYR A 65 -2.85 -9.52 10.06
C TYR A 65 -2.55 -8.02 10.04
N LEU A 66 -3.55 -7.20 9.65
CA LEU A 66 -3.40 -5.75 9.60
C LEU A 66 -3.32 -5.16 11.02
N LYS A 67 -4.11 -5.66 11.98
CA LYS A 67 -4.00 -5.28 13.40
C LYS A 67 -2.62 -5.57 13.97
N PHE A 68 -2.04 -6.73 13.67
CA PHE A 68 -0.69 -7.08 14.09
C PHE A 68 0.39 -6.15 13.51
N ASN A 69 0.12 -5.53 12.36
CA ASN A 69 1.02 -4.60 11.69
C ASN A 69 0.57 -3.13 11.81
N ALA A 70 -0.27 -2.76 12.80
CA ALA A 70 -0.84 -1.41 12.93
C ALA A 70 0.20 -0.29 13.08
N GLU A 71 1.39 -0.60 13.60
CA GLU A 71 2.51 0.35 13.71
C GLU A 71 3.25 0.59 12.38
N LYS A 72 2.88 -0.12 11.31
CA LYS A 72 3.52 -0.03 9.99
C LYS A 72 2.57 0.59 8.97
N CYS A 73 3.15 1.23 7.96
CA CYS A 73 2.44 1.54 6.73
C CYS A 73 2.40 0.28 5.85
N VAL A 74 1.22 -0.30 5.66
CA VAL A 74 1.04 -1.48 4.80
C VAL A 74 0.72 -1.02 3.38
N ILE A 75 1.63 -1.29 2.45
CA ILE A 75 1.47 -1.02 1.02
C ILE A 75 0.96 -2.30 0.36
N ILE A 76 -0.25 -2.25 -0.18
CA ILE A 76 -0.90 -3.37 -0.87
C ILE A 76 -0.88 -3.10 -2.37
N ASP A 77 -0.10 -3.87 -3.12
CA ASP A 77 -0.03 -3.77 -4.58
C ASP A 77 -1.09 -4.65 -5.24
N GLU A 78 -1.59 -4.20 -6.40
CA GLU A 78 -2.66 -4.86 -7.15
C GLU A 78 -3.90 -5.21 -6.29
N ILE A 79 -4.28 -4.29 -5.38
CA ILE A 79 -5.38 -4.45 -4.41
C ILE A 79 -6.72 -4.89 -5.02
N GLN A 80 -6.96 -4.58 -6.30
CA GLN A 80 -8.16 -5.01 -7.00
C GLN A 80 -8.30 -6.54 -7.15
N LEU A 81 -7.23 -7.31 -6.89
CA LEU A 81 -7.28 -8.77 -6.83
C LEU A 81 -7.97 -9.29 -5.55
N LYS A 82 -8.17 -8.43 -4.54
CA LYS A 82 -8.85 -8.76 -3.28
C LYS A 82 -9.80 -7.63 -2.84
N PRO A 83 -10.87 -7.35 -3.62
CA PRO A 83 -11.74 -6.19 -3.42
C PRO A 83 -12.49 -6.21 -2.08
N GLU A 84 -12.67 -7.37 -1.46
CA GLU A 84 -13.30 -7.50 -0.13
C GLU A 84 -12.53 -6.72 0.97
N LEU A 85 -11.23 -6.45 0.78
CA LEU A 85 -10.45 -5.64 1.71
C LEU A 85 -10.98 -4.22 1.85
N PHE A 86 -11.63 -3.64 0.83
CA PHE A 86 -12.18 -2.29 0.93
C PHE A 86 -13.29 -2.18 1.97
N SER A 87 -14.01 -3.27 2.27
CA SER A 87 -14.99 -3.27 3.36
C SER A 87 -14.32 -3.26 4.73
N LEU A 88 -13.19 -3.95 4.87
CA LEU A 88 -12.39 -3.98 6.10
C LEU A 88 -11.72 -2.64 6.38
N LEU A 89 -11.16 -1.99 5.35
CA LEU A 89 -10.39 -0.73 5.46
C LEU A 89 -11.27 0.52 5.66
N ARG A 90 -12.59 0.38 5.69
CA ARG A 90 -13.53 1.50 5.89
C ARG A 90 -13.67 1.94 7.36
N HIS A 91 -13.21 1.12 8.29
CA HIS A 91 -13.38 1.25 9.73
C HIS A 91 -12.02 1.40 10.42
#